data_AF-A0A7Y8K1T6-F1
#
_entry.id   AF-A0A7Y8K1T6-F1
#
_cell.length_a   1.000
_cell.length_b   1.000
_cell.length_c   1.000
_cell.angle_alpha   90.00
_cell.angle_beta   90.00
_cell.angle_gamma   90.00
#
_symmetry.space_group_name_H-M   'P 1'
#
loop_
_entity.id
_entity.type
_entity.pdbx_description
1 polymer ?
#
loop_
_entity_poly.entity_id
_entity_poly.type
_entity_poly.pdbx_seq_one_letter_code
_entity_poly.pdbx_strand_id
1 'polypeptide(L)'
;MSKHLKAALAVAGLLTAGMAGAALAKTYLDPQIAYSYVLYEDAAKTIVIGYDSDRGCVVSGQNVYAQRVQLHTPYFDATPMYLCTGGGPYLPPEW
;
A
#
# COMPACT_ATOMS: atom_id res chain seq x y z
N MET A 1 -62.51 -24.61 10.27
CA MET A 1 -62.15 -23.34 10.91
C MET A 1 -60.85 -22.86 10.28
N SER A 2 -60.90 -21.67 9.69
CA SER A 2 -59.82 -20.71 9.42
C SER A 2 -58.57 -21.08 8.61
N LYS A 3 -58.31 -20.20 7.65
CA LYS A 3 -57.23 -20.07 6.66
C LYS A 3 -55.88 -19.74 7.32
N HIS A 4 -54.87 -19.53 6.47
CA HIS A 4 -53.60 -18.77 6.66
C HIS A 4 -52.33 -19.64 6.83
N LEU A 5 -51.14 -19.37 6.27
CA LEU A 5 -50.62 -18.45 5.25
C LEU A 5 -49.07 -18.68 5.21
N LYS A 6 -48.44 -18.34 4.08
CA LYS A 6 -47.03 -17.89 3.90
C LYS A 6 -45.88 -18.92 3.82
N ALA A 7 -45.47 -19.13 2.57
CA ALA A 7 -44.12 -18.91 2.04
C ALA A 7 -42.96 -18.65 3.03
N ALA A 8 -41.90 -19.44 2.90
CA ALA A 8 -40.53 -19.10 3.28
C ALA A 8 -39.60 -19.96 2.39
N LEU A 9 -38.47 -19.52 1.85
CA LEU A 9 -37.87 -18.23 1.58
C LEU A 9 -36.73 -18.64 0.61
N ALA A 10 -36.67 -18.07 -0.60
CA ALA A 10 -35.65 -18.43 -1.57
C ALA A 10 -34.27 -17.99 -1.06
N VAL A 11 -33.36 -18.94 -0.84
CA VAL A 11 -31.93 -18.67 -0.66
C VAL A 11 -31.34 -18.42 -2.04
N ALA A 12 -31.44 -17.18 -2.52
CA ALA A 12 -30.62 -16.69 -3.61
C ALA A 12 -29.38 -16.03 -2.97
N GLY A 13 -28.30 -16.80 -2.88
CA GLY A 13 -26.99 -16.27 -2.54
C GLY A 13 -26.55 -15.28 -3.62
N LEU A 14 -26.73 -13.99 -3.36
CA LEU A 14 -26.03 -12.96 -4.11
C LEU A 14 -24.59 -12.95 -3.62
N LEU A 15 -23.71 -13.56 -4.42
CA LEU A 15 -22.30 -13.20 -4.45
C LEU A 15 -22.25 -11.70 -4.78
N THR A 16 -22.17 -10.86 -3.77
CA THR A 16 -21.68 -9.51 -3.94
C THR A 16 -20.22 -9.64 -4.35
N ALA A 17 -19.98 -9.68 -5.66
CA ALA A 17 -18.71 -9.29 -6.24
C ALA A 17 -18.48 -7.84 -5.84
N GLY A 18 -17.96 -7.66 -4.62
CA GLY A 18 -17.33 -6.44 -4.21
C GLY A 18 -16.19 -6.25 -5.19
N MET A 19 -16.42 -5.45 -6.22
CA MET A 19 -15.36 -4.66 -6.82
C MET A 19 -14.86 -3.78 -5.68
N ALA A 20 -14.02 -4.36 -4.82
CA ALA A 20 -13.16 -3.61 -3.96
C ALA A 20 -12.26 -2.86 -4.94
N GLY A 21 -12.73 -1.69 -5.39
CA GLY A 21 -11.86 -0.67 -5.91
C GLY A 21 -10.76 -0.60 -4.87
N ALA A 22 -9.55 -0.99 -5.27
CA ALA A 22 -8.38 -0.91 -4.42
C ALA A 22 -8.35 0.55 -3.97
N ALA A 23 -8.85 0.80 -2.76
CA ALA A 23 -8.62 2.02 -2.07
C ALA A 23 -7.11 2.02 -1.94
N LEU A 24 -6.45 2.74 -2.85
CA LEU A 24 -5.07 3.12 -2.72
C LEU A 24 -5.05 3.87 -1.40
N ALA A 25 -4.80 3.16 -0.30
CA ALA A 25 -4.40 3.75 0.95
C ALA A 25 -3.17 4.55 0.55
N LYS A 26 -3.36 5.86 0.36
CA LYS A 26 -2.32 6.74 -0.12
C LYS A 26 -1.42 6.94 1.08
N THR A 27 -0.56 5.97 1.34
CA THR A 27 0.49 6.06 2.35
C THR A 27 1.29 7.29 1.95
N TYR A 28 1.14 8.37 2.71
CA TYR A 28 1.87 9.59 2.49
C TYR A 28 3.29 9.34 2.98
N LEU A 29 4.14 8.84 2.08
CA LEU A 29 5.57 8.65 2.34
C LEU A 29 6.26 10.00 2.19
N ASP A 30 7.09 10.36 3.16
CA ASP A 30 7.86 11.61 3.11
C ASP A 30 8.73 11.62 1.85
N PRO A 31 8.55 12.61 0.95
CA PRO A 31 9.23 12.61 -0.34
C PRO A 31 10.74 12.78 -0.23
N GLN A 32 11.28 13.14 0.93
CA GLN A 32 12.72 13.23 1.21
C GLN A 32 13.31 11.94 1.79
N ILE A 33 12.50 11.03 2.33
CA ILE A 33 12.97 9.76 2.92
C ILE A 33 12.88 8.66 1.87
N ALA A 34 13.96 7.90 1.66
CA ALA A 34 13.95 6.67 0.88
C ALA A 34 13.54 5.48 1.75
N TYR A 35 12.77 4.55 1.20
CA TYR A 35 12.25 3.38 1.92
C TYR A 35 12.62 2.05 1.24
N SER A 36 12.71 1.01 2.06
CA SER A 36 12.64 -0.39 1.64
C SER A 36 11.23 -0.91 1.86
N TYR A 37 10.78 -1.77 0.96
CA TYR A 37 9.41 -2.25 0.91
C TYR A 37 9.34 -3.77 1.05
N VAL A 38 8.39 -4.24 1.86
CA VAL A 38 7.88 -5.62 1.82
C VAL A 38 6.54 -5.59 1.13
N LEU A 39 6.39 -6.40 0.07
CA LEU A 39 5.23 -6.39 -0.81
C LEU A 39 4.34 -7.59 -0.52
N TYR A 40 3.02 -7.37 -0.49
CA TYR A 40 2.04 -8.39 -0.19
C TYR A 40 1.02 -8.56 -1.30
N GLU A 41 0.47 -9.78 -1.40
CA GLU A 41 -0.60 -10.13 -2.35
C GLU A 41 -1.92 -9.43 -2.00
N ASP A 42 -2.18 -9.25 -0.71
CA ASP A 42 -3.47 -8.84 -0.18
C ASP A 42 -3.33 -7.77 0.94
N ALA A 43 -4.45 -7.11 1.26
CA ALA A 43 -4.51 -6.06 2.28
C ALA A 43 -4.33 -6.57 3.72
N ALA A 44 -4.61 -7.85 3.98
CA ALA A 44 -4.36 -8.51 5.26
C ALA A 44 -2.88 -8.90 5.43
N LYS A 45 -2.04 -8.69 4.40
CA LYS A 45 -0.59 -8.89 4.41
C LYS A 45 -0.20 -10.33 4.77
N THR A 46 -0.96 -11.31 4.27
CA THR A 46 -0.77 -12.72 4.64
C THR A 46 0.32 -13.42 3.83
N ILE A 47 0.48 -13.03 2.56
CA ILE A 47 1.44 -13.62 1.63
C ILE A 47 2.40 -12.53 1.13
N VAL A 48 3.70 -12.73 1.38
CA VAL A 48 4.76 -11.88 0.82
C VAL A 48 5.01 -12.28 -0.62
N ILE A 49 4.92 -11.31 -1.53
CA ILE A 49 5.14 -11.50 -2.98
C ILE A 49 6.45 -10.89 -3.48
N GLY A 50 7.15 -10.12 -2.64
CA GLY A 50 8.45 -9.59 -2.99
C GLY A 50 8.98 -8.51 -2.06
N TYR A 51 10.12 -7.97 -2.47
CA TYR A 51 10.82 -6.88 -1.80
C TYR A 51 11.31 -5.90 -2.86
N ASP A 52 11.27 -4.61 -2.54
CA ASP A 52 11.84 -3.57 -3.41
C ASP A 52 12.38 -2.41 -2.57
N SER A 53 13.03 -1.44 -3.21
CA SER A 53 13.51 -0.24 -2.55
C SER A 53 13.56 0.93 -3.51
N ASP A 54 13.48 2.13 -2.93
CA ASP A 54 13.77 3.36 -3.67
C ASP A 54 15.19 3.39 -4.21
N ARG A 55 15.43 4.16 -5.27
CA ARG A 55 16.62 4.03 -6.13
C ARG A 55 17.61 5.18 -6.07
N GLY A 56 17.66 5.89 -4.96
CA GLY A 56 18.59 6.99 -4.72
C GLY A 56 17.88 8.30 -4.47
N CYS A 57 18.59 9.41 -4.71
CA CYS A 57 18.10 10.76 -4.49
C CYS A 57 18.14 11.55 -5.79
N VAL A 58 17.09 12.31 -6.06
CA VAL A 58 16.97 13.19 -7.23
C VAL A 58 16.83 14.63 -6.79
N VAL A 59 17.45 15.54 -7.54
CA VAL A 59 17.33 16.98 -7.31
C VAL A 59 16.40 17.57 -8.36
N SER A 60 15.40 18.32 -7.93
CA SER A 60 14.51 19.08 -8.81
C SER A 60 14.34 20.49 -8.28
N GLY A 61 14.91 21.45 -9.00
CA GLY A 61 15.01 22.83 -8.55
C GLY A 61 15.88 22.93 -7.29
N GLN A 62 15.31 23.48 -6.22
CA GLN A 62 15.98 23.62 -4.91
C GLN A 62 15.70 22.46 -3.95
N ASN A 63 14.93 21.46 -4.39
CA ASN A 63 14.48 20.37 -3.52
C ASN A 63 15.18 19.06 -3.87
N VAL A 64 15.38 18.23 -2.85
CA VAL A 64 15.93 16.87 -2.97
C VAL A 64 14.86 15.87 -2.56
N TYR A 65 14.68 14.84 -3.37
CA TYR A 65 13.65 13.83 -3.19
C TYR A 65 14.24 12.42 -3.27
N ALA A 66 13.61 11.47 -2.60
CA ALA A 66 13.85 10.05 -2.82
C ALA A 66 13.28 9.63 -4.20
N GLN A 67 14.07 8.90 -4.97
CA GLN A 67 13.62 8.34 -6.25
C GLN A 67 12.72 7.14 -6.00
N ARG A 68 11.40 7.39 -6.01
CA ARG A 68 10.39 6.36 -5.78
C ARG A 68 10.41 5.26 -6.82
N VAL A 69 10.42 4.02 -6.36
CA VAL A 69 10.17 2.86 -7.23
C VAL A 69 8.67 2.68 -7.50
N GLN A 70 8.31 2.19 -8.68
CA GLN A 70 6.94 1.82 -8.99
C GLN A 70 6.63 0.43 -8.40
N LEU A 71 5.83 0.39 -7.34
CA LEU A 71 5.39 -0.87 -6.74
C LEU A 71 4.25 -1.49 -7.56
N HIS A 72 4.30 -2.81 -7.75
CA HIS A 72 3.29 -3.57 -8.50
C HIS A 72 2.10 -4.01 -7.64
N THR A 73 2.10 -3.70 -6.34
CA THR A 73 1.00 -3.91 -5.40
C THR A 73 0.81 -2.65 -4.55
N PRO A 74 -0.44 -2.30 -4.17
CA PRO A 74 -0.69 -1.25 -3.18
C PRO A 74 -0.53 -1.73 -1.73
N TYR A 75 -0.34 -3.03 -1.51
CA TYR A 75 -0.22 -3.61 -0.17
C TYR A 75 1.25 -3.79 0.17
N PHE A 76 1.77 -2.87 0.98
CA PHE A 76 3.16 -2.89 1.38
C PHE A 76 3.37 -2.39 2.81
N ASP A 77 4.49 -2.80 3.39
CA ASP A 77 5.13 -2.11 4.50
C ASP A 77 6.32 -1.31 3.96
N ALA A 78 6.55 -0.14 4.53
CA ALA A 78 7.65 0.73 4.15
C ALA A 78 8.51 1.02 5.39
N THR A 79 9.81 0.71 5.29
CA THR A 79 10.80 0.97 6.35
C THR A 79 11.78 2.04 5.87
N PRO A 80 11.99 3.14 6.62
CA PRO A 80 12.97 4.16 6.26
C PRO A 80 14.36 3.56 6.08
N MET A 81 15.08 4.00 5.04
CA MET A 81 16.46 3.59 4.77
C MET A 81 17.46 4.72 4.95
N TYR A 82 17.17 5.91 4.39
CA TYR A 82 18.02 7.09 4.48
C TYR A 82 17.24 8.33 4.05
N LEU A 83 17.72 9.50 4.49
CA LEU A 83 17.24 10.81 4.08
C LEU A 83 18.01 11.29 2.84
N CYS A 84 17.29 11.84 1.87
CA CYS A 84 17.88 12.49 0.71
C CYS A 84 18.17 13.97 1.03
N THR A 85 19.45 14.29 1.17
CA THR A 85 19.90 15.66 1.48
C THR A 85 20.67 16.26 0.31
N GLY A 86 20.91 17.58 0.34
CA GLY A 86 21.78 18.25 -0.64
C GLY A 86 23.23 17.74 -0.64
N GLY A 87 23.67 17.09 0.43
CA GLY A 87 24.98 16.44 0.54
C GLY A 87 25.00 14.96 0.11
N GLY A 88 23.87 14.43 -0.37
CA GLY A 88 23.70 13.01 -0.70
C GLY A 88 22.85 12.24 0.33
N PRO A 89 22.79 10.91 0.22
CA PRO A 89 22.11 10.04 1.18
C PRO A 89 22.72 10.19 2.58
N TYR A 90 21.87 10.45 3.57
CA TYR A 90 22.23 10.58 4.97
C TYR A 90 21.44 9.55 5.79
N LEU A 91 22.12 8.77 6.63
CA LEU A 91 21.48 7.85 7.57
C LEU A 91 21.45 8.53 8.96
N PRO A 92 20.29 8.98 9.45
CA PRO A 92 20.16 9.52 10.79
C PRO A 92 20.56 8.47 11.84
N PRO A 93 21.39 8.82 12.83
CA PRO A 93 21.89 7.88 13.83
C PRO A 93 20.81 7.33 14.77
N GLU A 94 19.63 7.95 14.81
CA GLU A 94 18.49 7.56 15.63
C GLU A 94 17.50 6.60 14.94
N TRP A 95 17.74 6.19 13.69
CA TRP A 95 16.89 5.29 12.92
C TRP A 95 17.29 3.82 13.04
#